data_AF-A0A3N2RK10-F1
#
_entry.id   AF-A0A3N2RK10-F1
#
_cell.length_a   1.000
_cell.length_b   1.000
_cell.length_c   1.000
_cell.angle_alpha   90.00
_cell.angle_beta   90.00
_cell.angle_gamma   90.00
#
_symmetry.space_group_name_H-M   'P 1'
#
loop_
_entity.id
_entity.type
_entity.pdbx_description
1 polymer ?
#
loop_
_entity_poly.entity_id
_entity_poly.type
_entity_poly.pdbx_seq_one_letter_code
_entity_poly.pdbx_strand_id
1 'polypeptide(L)'
;PLGEAEVALTREKLGWKYGPFEIPADIYAQWDAKAAGQAKEAAWNDKFAAYAKAFPQEAAEFTRRMKGDMPSDFDAKANEFIAKLQANPAKIASRKASQNAIEAFGPLLPEFLGGSADLAPSNLTIWSGSKAINEDTAGNYIHYGVREFGM
;
A
#
# COMPACT_ATOMS: atom_id res chain seq x y z
N PRO A 1 -20.90 26.84 2.16
CA PRO A 1 -20.29 28.16 1.84
C PRO A 1 -20.52 29.14 2.99
N LEU A 2 -19.57 30.03 3.28
CA LEU A 2 -19.76 31.07 4.30
C LEU A 2 -20.70 32.20 3.82
N GLY A 3 -20.78 32.42 2.50
CA GLY A 3 -21.51 33.55 1.91
C GLY A 3 -20.60 34.77 1.70
N GLU A 4 -20.93 35.62 0.73
CA GLU A 4 -20.05 36.72 0.30
C GLU A 4 -19.75 37.73 1.42
N ALA A 5 -20.77 38.09 2.20
CA ALA A 5 -20.63 39.01 3.33
C ALA A 5 -19.67 38.44 4.40
N GLU A 6 -19.84 37.17 4.76
CA GLU A 6 -19.01 36.51 5.77
C GLU A 6 -17.57 36.31 5.28
N VAL A 7 -17.39 36.03 3.98
CA VAL A 7 -16.06 35.95 3.36
C VAL A 7 -15.35 37.30 3.37
N ALA A 8 -16.06 38.42 3.16
CA ALA A 8 -15.49 39.76 3.25
C ALA A 8 -15.02 40.08 4.68
N LEU A 9 -15.86 39.81 5.69
CA LEU A 9 -15.50 39.97 7.11
C LEU A 9 -14.31 39.08 7.50
N THR A 10 -14.26 37.86 6.98
CA THR A 10 -13.13 36.95 7.21
C THR A 10 -11.82 37.50 6.63
N ARG A 11 -11.83 38.04 5.40
CA ARG A 11 -10.65 38.65 4.78
C ARG A 11 -10.16 39.86 5.57
N GLU A 12 -11.08 40.74 5.99
CA GLU A 12 -10.76 41.90 6.82
C GLU A 12 -10.08 41.47 8.13
N LYS A 13 -10.66 40.48 8.82
CA LYS A 13 -10.13 39.97 10.08
C LYS A 13 -8.75 39.33 9.96
N LEU A 14 -8.49 38.62 8.86
CA LEU A 14 -7.20 37.98 8.56
C LEU A 14 -6.17 38.95 7.96
N GLY A 15 -6.59 40.18 7.60
CA GLY A 15 -5.74 41.11 6.86
C GLY A 15 -5.42 40.64 5.44
N TRP A 16 -6.24 39.77 4.85
CA TRP A 16 -6.04 39.24 3.50
C TRP A 16 -6.60 40.19 2.45
N LYS A 17 -5.72 40.87 1.70
CA LYS A 17 -6.08 41.96 0.78
C LYS A 17 -6.34 41.51 -0.66
N TYR A 18 -6.04 40.26 -1.00
CA TYR A 18 -6.13 39.76 -2.37
C TYR A 18 -7.53 39.21 -2.68
N GLY A 19 -7.95 39.37 -3.94
CA GLY A 19 -9.21 38.87 -4.46
C GLY A 19 -9.35 37.35 -4.43
N PRO A 20 -10.52 36.80 -4.79
CA PRO A 20 -10.70 35.37 -4.96
C PRO A 20 -9.68 34.81 -5.95
N PHE A 21 -8.94 33.78 -5.54
CA PHE A 21 -7.90 33.11 -6.34
C PHE A 21 -6.72 34.01 -6.76
N GLU A 22 -6.63 35.22 -6.25
CA GLU A 22 -5.45 36.07 -6.41
C GLU A 22 -4.43 35.70 -5.33
N ILE A 23 -3.28 35.21 -5.76
CA ILE A 23 -2.14 34.89 -4.90
C ILE A 23 -0.93 35.64 -5.48
N PRO A 24 -0.30 36.55 -4.72
CA PRO A 24 0.84 37.32 -5.19
C PRO A 24 2.08 36.44 -5.35
N ALA A 25 3.03 36.91 -6.17
CA ALA A 25 4.22 36.15 -6.54
C ALA A 25 5.17 35.87 -5.37
N ASP A 26 5.24 36.75 -4.38
CA ASP A 26 6.07 36.57 -3.17
C ASP A 26 5.54 35.45 -2.28
N ILE A 27 4.22 35.30 -2.18
CA ILE A 27 3.59 34.16 -1.50
C ILE A 27 3.90 32.89 -2.28
N TYR A 28 3.71 32.87 -3.61
CA TYR A 28 4.08 31.71 -4.41
C TYR A 28 5.56 31.31 -4.24
N ALA A 29 6.47 32.27 -4.26
CA ALA A 29 7.91 32.00 -4.12
C ALA A 29 8.27 31.36 -2.76
N GLN A 30 7.58 31.75 -1.68
CA GLN A 30 7.77 31.15 -0.35
C GLN A 30 7.16 29.74 -0.23
N TRP A 31 6.12 29.46 -1.00
CA TRP A 31 5.44 28.16 -1.03
C TRP A 31 5.98 27.20 -2.08
N ASP A 32 6.76 27.70 -3.05
CA ASP A 32 7.31 26.89 -4.13
C ASP A 32 8.28 25.84 -3.59
N ALA A 33 7.84 24.60 -3.60
CA ALA A 33 8.63 23.46 -3.14
C ALA A 33 9.22 22.66 -4.31
N LYS A 34 9.10 23.11 -5.57
CA LYS A 34 9.49 22.28 -6.73
C LYS A 34 10.99 22.04 -6.76
N ALA A 35 11.79 23.09 -6.59
CA ALA A 35 13.25 22.96 -6.56
C ALA A 35 13.72 22.09 -5.38
N ALA A 36 13.14 22.30 -4.19
CA ALA A 36 13.46 21.51 -3.00
C ALA A 36 13.02 20.04 -3.14
N GLY A 37 11.85 19.78 -3.73
CA GLY A 37 11.33 18.45 -4.03
C GLY A 37 12.20 17.72 -5.04
N GLN A 38 12.53 18.37 -6.16
CA GLN A 38 13.40 17.82 -7.19
C GLN A 38 14.78 17.44 -6.62
N ALA A 39 15.36 18.29 -5.76
CA ALA A 39 16.65 17.99 -5.14
C ALA A 39 16.58 16.76 -4.21
N LYS A 40 15.50 16.64 -3.42
CA LYS A 40 15.28 15.49 -2.53
C LYS A 40 15.05 14.20 -3.32
N GLU A 41 14.25 14.26 -4.38
CA GLU A 41 13.96 13.11 -5.26
C GLU A 41 15.20 12.67 -6.02
N ALA A 42 15.98 13.61 -6.58
CA ALA A 42 17.25 13.29 -7.24
C ALA A 42 18.22 12.57 -6.28
N ALA A 43 18.35 13.08 -5.04
CA ALA A 43 19.17 12.43 -4.02
C ALA A 43 18.65 11.04 -3.63
N TRP A 44 17.33 10.79 -3.71
CA TRP A 44 16.76 9.47 -3.50
C TRP A 44 17.02 8.53 -4.68
N ASN A 45 16.91 9.03 -5.92
CA ASN A 45 17.18 8.26 -7.14
C ASN A 45 18.62 7.76 -7.17
N ASP A 46 19.60 8.58 -6.76
CA ASP A 46 21.00 8.15 -6.64
C ASP A 46 21.17 7.03 -5.61
N LYS A 47 20.48 7.13 -4.46
CA LYS A 47 20.47 6.06 -3.44
C LYS A 47 19.83 4.78 -3.98
N PHE A 48 18.72 4.89 -4.70
CA PHE A 48 18.05 3.74 -5.29
C PHE A 48 18.89 3.07 -6.37
N ALA A 49 19.61 3.85 -7.19
CA ALA A 49 20.54 3.31 -8.18
C ALA A 49 21.71 2.56 -7.53
N ALA A 50 22.29 3.10 -6.45
CA ALA A 50 23.31 2.40 -5.67
C ALA A 50 22.76 1.11 -5.03
N TYR A 51 21.54 1.17 -4.48
CA TYR A 51 20.82 0.01 -3.94
C TYR A 51 20.59 -1.06 -5.00
N ALA A 52 20.10 -0.71 -6.19
CA ALA A 52 19.86 -1.66 -7.28
C ALA A 52 21.13 -2.35 -7.77
N LYS A 53 22.29 -1.68 -7.70
CA LYS A 53 23.58 -2.30 -8.01
C LYS A 53 24.00 -3.33 -6.95
N ALA A 54 23.72 -3.05 -5.67
CA ALA A 54 24.09 -3.92 -4.56
C ALA A 54 23.08 -5.07 -4.32
N PHE A 55 21.80 -4.82 -4.60
CA PHE A 55 20.65 -5.69 -4.32
C PHE A 55 19.73 -5.77 -5.55
N PRO A 56 20.21 -6.38 -6.66
CA PRO A 56 19.50 -6.33 -7.93
C PRO A 56 18.14 -7.04 -7.89
N GLN A 57 18.00 -8.11 -7.12
CA GLN A 57 16.75 -8.85 -7.00
C GLN A 57 15.71 -8.05 -6.20
N GLU A 58 16.13 -7.49 -5.07
CA GLU A 58 15.27 -6.75 -4.16
C GLU A 58 14.86 -5.40 -4.76
N ALA A 59 15.72 -4.75 -5.54
CA ALA A 59 15.37 -3.53 -6.28
C ALA A 59 14.37 -3.79 -7.42
N ALA A 60 14.49 -4.93 -8.10
CA ALA A 60 13.50 -5.36 -9.08
C ALA A 60 12.15 -5.63 -8.40
N GLU A 61 12.15 -6.34 -7.26
CA GLU A 61 10.94 -6.59 -6.47
C GLU A 61 10.31 -5.30 -5.92
N PHE A 62 11.12 -4.38 -5.38
CA PHE A 62 10.62 -3.07 -4.94
C PHE A 62 9.94 -2.33 -6.10
N THR A 63 10.60 -2.26 -7.25
CA THR A 63 10.05 -1.58 -8.43
C THR A 63 8.75 -2.21 -8.91
N ARG A 64 8.70 -3.54 -9.01
CA ARG A 64 7.50 -4.30 -9.41
C ARG A 64 6.33 -3.98 -8.47
N ARG A 65 6.56 -4.07 -7.16
CA ARG A 65 5.53 -3.84 -6.12
C ARG A 65 5.04 -2.40 -6.11
N MET A 66 5.94 -1.42 -6.24
CA MET A 66 5.55 0.00 -6.29
C MET A 66 4.72 0.35 -7.53
N LYS A 67 4.82 -0.42 -8.62
CA LYS A 67 3.95 -0.28 -9.80
C LYS A 67 2.62 -1.02 -9.67
N GLY A 68 2.50 -1.97 -8.73
CA GLY A 68 1.37 -2.87 -8.64
C GLY A 68 1.37 -3.98 -9.71
N ASP A 69 2.53 -4.27 -10.30
CA ASP A 69 2.67 -5.33 -11.31
C ASP A 69 2.71 -6.71 -10.62
N MET A 70 2.06 -7.70 -11.21
CA MET A 70 2.11 -9.09 -10.72
C MET A 70 3.43 -9.78 -11.09
N PRO A 71 3.87 -10.81 -10.33
CA PRO A 71 4.94 -11.70 -10.79
C PRO A 71 4.58 -12.31 -12.14
N SER A 72 5.53 -12.36 -13.08
CA SER A 72 5.28 -12.77 -14.48
C SER A 72 4.72 -14.18 -14.63
N ASP A 73 5.02 -15.07 -13.68
CA ASP A 73 4.60 -16.46 -13.67
C ASP A 73 3.37 -16.73 -12.78
N PHE A 74 2.80 -15.70 -12.16
CA PHE A 74 1.68 -15.84 -11.23
C PHE A 74 0.46 -16.49 -11.90
N ASP A 75 0.07 -16.01 -13.08
CA ASP A 75 -1.11 -16.51 -13.80
C ASP A 75 -0.98 -18.01 -14.13
N ALA A 76 0.17 -18.43 -14.64
CA ALA A 76 0.44 -19.83 -14.95
C ALA A 76 0.36 -20.71 -13.70
N LYS A 77 0.99 -20.29 -12.60
CA LYS A 77 0.99 -21.04 -11.32
C LYS A 77 -0.41 -21.09 -10.69
N ALA A 78 -1.18 -20.00 -10.77
CA ALA A 78 -2.54 -19.96 -10.27
C ALA A 78 -3.45 -20.91 -11.07
N ASN A 79 -3.33 -20.93 -12.39
CA ASN A 79 -4.09 -21.83 -13.26
C ASN A 79 -3.72 -23.30 -13.02
N GLU A 80 -2.43 -23.62 -12.82
CA GLU A 80 -1.99 -24.95 -12.43
C GLU A 80 -2.61 -25.39 -11.09
N PHE A 81 -2.61 -24.50 -10.09
CA PHE A 81 -3.23 -24.76 -8.80
C PHE A 81 -4.74 -25.03 -8.93
N ILE A 82 -5.46 -24.23 -9.71
CA ILE A 82 -6.89 -24.40 -9.97
C ILE A 82 -7.17 -25.75 -10.64
N ALA A 83 -6.43 -26.08 -11.70
CA ALA A 83 -6.58 -27.35 -12.42
C ALA A 83 -6.31 -28.55 -11.50
N LYS A 84 -5.30 -28.45 -10.62
CA LYS A 84 -5.02 -29.47 -9.60
C LYS A 84 -6.19 -29.67 -8.64
N LEU A 85 -6.83 -28.60 -8.17
CA LEU A 85 -8.01 -28.71 -7.30
C LEU A 85 -9.19 -29.38 -8.02
N GLN A 86 -9.41 -29.02 -9.28
CA GLN A 86 -10.47 -29.63 -10.10
C GLN A 86 -10.25 -31.14 -10.30
N ALA A 87 -9.00 -31.56 -10.49
CA ALA A 87 -8.63 -32.97 -10.64
C ALA A 87 -8.66 -33.76 -9.32
N ASN A 88 -8.65 -33.08 -8.17
CA ASN A 88 -8.59 -33.69 -6.84
C ASN A 88 -9.71 -33.15 -5.93
N PRO A 89 -10.97 -33.61 -6.12
CA PRO A 89 -12.09 -33.11 -5.36
C PRO A 89 -11.91 -33.30 -3.85
N ALA A 90 -12.18 -32.24 -3.09
CA ALA A 90 -12.13 -32.28 -1.62
C ALA A 90 -13.41 -31.69 -1.03
N LYS A 91 -14.00 -32.39 -0.05
CA LYS A 91 -15.17 -31.91 0.69
C LYS A 91 -14.74 -31.04 1.86
N ILE A 92 -14.44 -29.77 1.58
CA ILE A 92 -14.01 -28.78 2.57
C ILE A 92 -14.88 -27.53 2.51
N ALA A 93 -14.97 -26.79 3.62
CA ALA A 93 -15.64 -25.48 3.64
C ALA A 93 -14.85 -24.46 2.80
N SER A 94 -15.54 -23.52 2.15
CA SER A 94 -14.91 -22.49 1.32
C SER A 94 -13.93 -21.60 2.09
N ARG A 95 -14.16 -21.34 3.40
CA ARG A 95 -13.17 -20.66 4.26
C ARG A 95 -11.84 -21.42 4.35
N LYS A 96 -11.88 -22.76 4.36
CA LYS A 96 -10.68 -23.59 4.36
C LYS A 96 -10.04 -23.62 2.97
N ALA A 97 -10.86 -23.64 1.91
CA ALA A 97 -10.36 -23.47 0.54
C ALA A 97 -9.67 -22.10 0.35
N SER A 98 -10.20 -21.02 0.95
CA SER A 98 -9.58 -19.70 0.99
C SER A 98 -8.20 -19.75 1.65
N GLN A 99 -8.08 -20.36 2.83
CA GLN A 99 -6.77 -20.56 3.48
C GLN A 99 -5.79 -21.33 2.59
N ASN A 100 -6.27 -22.37 1.91
CA ASN A 100 -5.42 -23.16 1.00
C ASN A 100 -4.95 -22.33 -0.21
N ALA A 101 -5.76 -21.38 -0.69
CA ALA A 101 -5.34 -20.45 -1.73
C ALA A 101 -4.32 -19.41 -1.21
N ILE A 102 -4.52 -18.88 0.01
CA ILE A 102 -3.54 -18.00 0.66
C ILE A 102 -2.21 -18.73 0.84
N GLU A 103 -2.23 -20.00 1.24
CA GLU A 103 -1.04 -20.85 1.35
C GLU A 103 -0.34 -21.05 -0.01
N ALA A 104 -1.10 -21.23 -1.09
CA ALA A 104 -0.53 -21.40 -2.43
C ALA A 104 0.05 -20.10 -3.00
N PHE A 105 -0.58 -18.95 -2.73
CA PHE A 105 -0.20 -17.67 -3.30
C PHE A 105 0.79 -16.88 -2.44
N GLY A 106 0.83 -17.11 -1.12
CA GLY A 106 1.73 -16.43 -0.19
C GLY A 106 3.21 -16.44 -0.62
N PRO A 107 3.78 -17.59 -1.05
CA PRO A 107 5.14 -17.65 -1.56
C PRO A 107 5.38 -16.90 -2.88
N LEU A 108 4.32 -16.61 -3.64
CA LEU A 108 4.40 -15.90 -4.92
C LEU A 108 4.19 -14.39 -4.77
N LEU A 109 3.47 -13.98 -3.72
CA LEU A 109 3.05 -12.60 -3.49
C LEU A 109 3.67 -12.05 -2.20
N PRO A 110 4.97 -11.71 -2.21
CA PRO A 110 5.63 -11.06 -1.06
C PRO A 110 5.02 -9.69 -0.69
N GLU A 111 4.21 -9.10 -1.57
CA GLU A 111 3.42 -7.90 -1.33
C GLU A 111 2.20 -8.08 -0.42
N PHE A 112 1.83 -9.32 -0.06
CA PHE A 112 0.74 -9.52 0.89
C PHE A 112 0.99 -8.79 2.20
N LEU A 113 0.01 -7.99 2.60
CA LEU A 113 -0.14 -7.43 3.93
C LEU A 113 -1.57 -7.74 4.36
N GLY A 114 -1.75 -8.95 4.90
CA GLY A 114 -3.05 -9.48 5.29
C GLY A 114 -3.36 -9.26 6.76
N GLY A 115 -4.55 -9.66 7.21
CA GLY A 115 -4.87 -9.66 8.63
C GLY A 115 -6.29 -10.10 8.93
N SER A 116 -6.69 -9.97 10.19
CA SER A 116 -8.06 -10.23 10.63
C SER A 116 -8.42 -9.39 11.85
N ALA A 117 -9.68 -8.97 11.91
CA ALA A 117 -10.26 -8.32 13.07
C ALA A 117 -10.60 -9.34 14.18
N ASP A 118 -9.55 -9.83 14.87
CA ASP A 118 -9.64 -10.81 15.97
C ASP A 118 -10.33 -12.15 15.63
N LEU A 119 -10.44 -12.47 14.33
CA LEU A 119 -11.11 -13.67 13.83
C LEU A 119 -10.16 -14.59 13.04
N ALA A 120 -8.84 -14.45 13.19
CA ALA A 120 -7.85 -15.24 12.47
C ALA A 120 -8.11 -16.76 12.47
N PRO A 121 -8.39 -17.44 13.61
CA PRO A 121 -8.68 -18.88 13.62
C PRO A 121 -10.05 -19.25 13.02
N SER A 122 -10.98 -18.29 12.90
CA SER A 122 -12.33 -18.49 12.35
C SER A 122 -12.39 -18.24 10.85
N ASN A 123 -11.75 -17.15 10.41
CA ASN A 123 -11.66 -16.70 9.02
C ASN A 123 -10.56 -17.44 8.23
N LEU A 124 -9.59 -18.03 8.95
CA LEU A 124 -8.48 -18.80 8.40
C LEU A 124 -7.55 -17.99 7.49
N THR A 125 -7.14 -16.80 7.96
CA THR A 125 -6.29 -15.87 7.19
C THR A 125 -4.78 -16.05 7.40
N ILE A 126 -4.39 -16.90 8.34
CA ILE A 126 -2.98 -17.24 8.61
C ILE A 126 -2.56 -18.43 7.73
N TRP A 127 -1.43 -18.27 7.04
CA TRP A 127 -0.73 -19.31 6.26
C TRP A 127 0.67 -19.54 6.85
N SER A 128 1.38 -20.58 6.38
CA SER A 128 2.65 -21.02 6.98
C SER A 128 3.75 -19.94 7.04
N GLY A 129 3.74 -18.99 6.12
CA GLY A 129 4.67 -17.85 6.08
C GLY A 129 4.10 -16.53 6.61
N SER A 130 2.96 -16.55 7.31
CA SER A 130 2.44 -15.36 7.99
C SER A 130 3.33 -14.97 9.16
N LYS A 131 3.71 -13.69 9.23
CA LYS A 131 4.48 -13.09 10.32
C LYS A 131 3.83 -11.79 10.75
N ALA A 132 3.48 -11.68 12.03
CA ALA A 132 2.78 -10.53 12.57
C ALA A 132 3.70 -9.30 12.67
N ILE A 133 3.25 -8.13 12.19
CA ILE A 133 4.10 -6.93 12.17
C ILE A 133 4.38 -6.33 13.55
N ASN A 134 3.58 -6.69 14.56
CA ASN A 134 3.82 -6.37 15.96
C ASN A 134 4.88 -7.27 16.63
N GLU A 135 5.36 -8.31 15.93
CA GLU A 135 6.43 -9.20 16.37
C GLU A 135 7.69 -9.03 15.51
N ASP A 136 7.52 -8.95 14.19
CA ASP A 136 8.57 -8.69 13.20
C ASP A 136 8.10 -7.60 12.24
N THR A 137 8.72 -6.41 12.28
CA THR A 137 8.32 -5.26 11.44
C THR A 137 8.48 -5.52 9.93
N ALA A 138 9.23 -6.53 9.52
CA ALA A 138 9.34 -6.98 8.13
C ALA A 138 8.27 -8.05 7.76
N GLY A 139 7.34 -8.34 8.67
CA GLY A 139 6.24 -9.29 8.49
C GLY A 139 5.17 -8.83 7.48
N ASN A 140 4.15 -9.67 7.33
CA ASN A 140 3.11 -9.59 6.29
C ASN A 140 1.69 -9.78 6.85
N TYR A 141 1.53 -9.77 8.18
CA TYR A 141 0.26 -10.02 8.84
C TYR A 141 -0.04 -8.97 9.92
N ILE A 142 -1.30 -8.55 10.01
CA ILE A 142 -1.80 -7.56 10.97
C ILE A 142 -2.87 -8.20 11.86
N HIS A 143 -2.63 -8.19 13.18
CA HIS A 143 -3.67 -8.42 14.17
C HIS A 143 -4.43 -7.11 14.43
N TYR A 144 -5.51 -6.88 13.68
CA TYR A 144 -6.25 -5.61 13.74
C TYR A 144 -7.01 -5.39 15.05
N GLY A 145 -7.31 -6.47 15.80
CA GLY A 145 -8.28 -6.45 16.91
C GLY A 145 -9.72 -6.28 16.42
N VAL A 146 -10.69 -6.10 17.31
CA VAL A 146 -12.11 -5.93 16.95
C VAL A 146 -12.37 -4.52 16.39
N ARG A 147 -11.96 -4.30 15.14
CA ARG A 147 -11.92 -2.98 14.49
C ARG A 147 -12.26 -3.04 12.99
N GLU A 148 -13.39 -3.61 12.65
CA GLU A 148 -13.77 -3.92 11.26
C GLU A 148 -13.81 -2.69 10.35
N PHE A 149 -14.24 -1.52 10.86
CA PHE A 149 -14.31 -0.31 10.04
C PHE A 149 -12.95 0.38 9.85
N GLY A 150 -12.04 0.22 10.80
CA GLY A 150 -10.70 0.83 10.72
C GLY A 150 -9.66 -0.04 10.02
N MET A 151 -9.89 -1.37 9.99
CA MET A 151 -9.09 -2.36 9.26
C MET A 151 -9.15 -2.11 7.75
#